data_AF-A0A6N8ZA39-F1
#
_entry.id   AF-A0A6N8ZA39-F1
#
_cell.length_a   1.000
_cell.length_b   1.000
_cell.length_c   1.000
_cell.angle_alpha   90.00
_cell.angle_beta   90.00
_cell.angle_gamma   90.00
#
_symmetry.space_group_name_H-M   'P 1'
#
loop_
_entity.id
_entity.type
_entity.pdbx_description
1 polymer ?
#
loop_
_entity_poly.entity_id
_entity_poly.type
_entity_poly.pdbx_seq_one_letter_code
_entity_poly.pdbx_strand_id
1 'polypeptide(L)'
;MTDDNETFTLITMDDMAVVFSVTDDFAIHRESVSVELAREDPGEVNITSRSTVEITLPASQSPADFAATIRSELEAHGYVYNPGQVVANESDADSGDDDKDDWLS
;
A
#
# COMPACT_ATOMS: atom_id res chain seq x y z
N MET A 1 -5.78 -41.62 -3.66
CA MET A 1 -6.13 -40.33 -3.07
C MET A 1 -4.84 -39.56 -3.00
N THR A 2 -4.60 -38.68 -3.98
CA THR A 2 -3.53 -37.70 -3.83
C THR A 2 -3.98 -36.78 -2.73
N ASP A 3 -3.19 -36.65 -1.68
CA ASP A 3 -3.39 -35.66 -0.64
C ASP A 3 -3.69 -34.31 -1.32
N ASP A 4 -4.92 -33.84 -1.15
CA ASP A 4 -5.27 -32.43 -1.23
C ASP A 4 -4.48 -31.74 -0.12
N ASN A 5 -3.17 -31.65 -0.30
CA ASN A 5 -2.37 -30.61 0.30
C ASN A 5 -2.84 -29.35 -0.40
N GLU A 6 -3.99 -28.86 0.06
CA GLU A 6 -4.40 -27.47 0.00
C GLU A 6 -3.18 -26.70 0.49
N THR A 7 -2.31 -26.39 -0.46
CA THR A 7 -1.12 -25.59 -0.24
C THR A 7 -1.75 -24.22 -0.14
N PHE A 8 -2.31 -23.89 1.03
CA PHE A 8 -2.83 -22.57 1.33
C PHE A 8 -1.75 -21.64 0.84
N THR A 9 -2.00 -21.02 -0.32
CA THR A 9 -0.95 -20.30 -1.03
C THR A 9 -0.94 -18.95 -0.36
N LEU A 10 -0.45 -18.96 0.88
CA LEU A 10 -0.43 -17.80 1.75
C LEU A 10 0.58 -16.83 1.17
N ILE A 11 0.28 -15.54 1.28
CA ILE A 11 1.25 -14.51 0.96
C ILE A 11 2.38 -14.54 1.99
N THR A 12 3.59 -14.41 1.49
CA THR A 12 4.82 -14.29 2.26
C THR A 12 5.10 -12.82 2.56
N MET A 13 6.08 -12.57 3.44
CA MET A 13 6.54 -11.20 3.72
C MET A 13 7.14 -10.51 2.48
N ASP A 14 7.75 -11.28 1.57
CA ASP A 14 8.32 -10.75 0.33
C ASP A 14 7.21 -10.30 -0.64
N ASP A 15 6.14 -11.10 -0.74
CA ASP A 15 4.97 -10.75 -1.55
C ASP A 15 4.32 -9.44 -1.07
N MET A 16 4.16 -9.28 0.25
CA MET A 16 3.69 -8.03 0.84
C MET A 16 4.62 -6.87 0.52
N ALA A 17 5.94 -7.08 0.59
CA ALA A 17 6.92 -6.04 0.30
C ALA A 17 6.79 -5.52 -1.14
N VAL A 18 6.53 -6.39 -2.11
CA VAL A 18 6.27 -6.00 -3.51
C VAL A 18 5.01 -5.15 -3.62
N VAL A 19 3.90 -5.58 -3.00
CA VAL A 19 2.64 -4.82 -3.02
C VAL A 19 2.80 -3.42 -2.41
N PHE A 20 3.47 -3.34 -1.26
CA PHE A 20 3.74 -2.05 -0.62
C PHE A 20 4.70 -1.20 -1.42
N SER A 21 5.72 -1.79 -2.06
CA SER A 21 6.62 -1.06 -2.94
C SER A 21 5.87 -0.41 -4.10
N VAL A 22 4.91 -1.13 -4.70
CA VAL A 22 4.14 -0.59 -5.83
C VAL A 22 3.22 0.53 -5.37
N THR A 23 2.57 0.39 -4.22
CA THR A 23 1.62 1.41 -3.71
C THR A 23 2.34 2.66 -3.18
N ASP A 24 3.57 2.52 -2.67
CA ASP A 24 4.44 3.63 -2.28
C ASP A 24 4.79 4.54 -3.47
N ASP A 25 5.00 3.96 -4.66
CA ASP A 25 5.21 4.71 -5.91
C ASP A 25 4.03 5.65 -6.26
N PHE A 26 2.84 5.43 -5.71
CA PHE A 26 1.63 6.27 -5.91
C PHE A 26 1.32 7.14 -4.69
N ALA A 27 2.25 7.24 -3.73
CA ALA A 27 2.06 7.93 -2.46
C ALA A 27 0.83 7.46 -1.66
N ILE A 28 0.48 6.18 -1.78
CA ILE A 28 -0.63 5.57 -1.04
C ILE A 28 -0.10 5.13 0.32
N HIS A 29 -0.68 5.68 1.40
CA HIS A 29 -0.33 5.27 2.75
C HIS A 29 -0.63 3.78 2.96
N ARG A 30 0.28 3.07 3.62
CA ARG A 30 0.14 1.63 3.88
C ARG A 30 -1.10 1.28 4.70
N GLU A 31 -1.62 2.20 5.50
CA GLU A 31 -2.87 2.05 6.25
C GLU A 31 -4.11 1.96 5.34
N SER A 32 -4.01 2.50 4.13
CA SER A 32 -5.05 2.44 3.11
C SER A 32 -4.90 1.22 2.21
N VAL A 33 -3.92 0.35 2.44
CA VAL A 33 -3.69 -0.86 1.63
C VAL A 33 -4.03 -2.09 2.46
N SER A 34 -5.00 -2.85 1.98
CA SER A 34 -5.38 -4.16 2.52
C SER A 34 -4.93 -5.25 1.56
N VAL A 35 -4.26 -6.27 2.05
CA VAL A 35 -3.79 -7.41 1.24
C VAL A 35 -4.38 -8.70 1.80
N GLU A 36 -5.10 -9.44 0.97
CA GLU A 36 -5.67 -10.74 1.34
C GLU A 36 -4.55 -11.75 1.60
N LEU A 37 -4.61 -12.43 2.75
CA LEU A 37 -3.58 -13.40 3.14
C LEU A 37 -3.61 -14.65 2.26
N ALA A 38 -4.79 -15.01 1.78
CA ALA A 38 -4.99 -16.08 0.83
C ALA A 38 -4.81 -15.56 -0.59
N ARG A 39 -4.09 -16.31 -1.41
CA ARG A 39 -4.08 -16.06 -2.86
C ARG A 39 -5.31 -16.70 -3.51
N GLU A 40 -5.87 -16.00 -4.47
CA GLU A 40 -6.99 -16.48 -5.30
C GLU A 40 -6.61 -16.36 -6.77
N ASP A 41 -7.27 -17.07 -7.67
CA ASP A 41 -7.01 -16.97 -9.11
C ASP A 41 -8.33 -16.83 -9.89
N PRO A 42 -8.55 -15.73 -10.63
CA PRO A 42 -7.61 -14.61 -10.86
C PRO A 42 -7.40 -13.74 -9.61
N GLY A 43 -6.25 -13.07 -9.53
CA GLY A 43 -6.03 -12.00 -8.55
C GLY A 43 -6.90 -10.77 -8.86
N GLU A 44 -7.11 -9.92 -7.86
CA GLU A 44 -8.03 -8.79 -7.94
C GLU A 44 -7.45 -7.54 -7.28
N VAL A 45 -7.81 -6.37 -7.82
CA VAL A 45 -7.47 -5.06 -7.24
C VAL A 45 -8.76 -4.26 -7.16
N ASN A 46 -9.19 -3.95 -5.94
CA ASN A 46 -10.40 -3.18 -5.68
C ASN A 46 -10.05 -1.86 -5.02
N ILE A 47 -10.66 -0.77 -5.50
CA ILE A 47 -10.48 0.56 -4.94
C ILE A 47 -11.83 1.02 -4.44
N THR A 48 -11.97 1.08 -3.11
CA THR A 48 -13.22 1.46 -2.47
C THR A 48 -13.36 2.98 -2.38
N SER A 49 -14.59 3.45 -2.21
CA SER A 49 -14.93 4.87 -2.08
C SER A 49 -14.33 5.58 -0.84
N ARG A 50 -13.61 4.86 0.03
CA ARG A 50 -12.86 5.43 1.16
C ARG A 50 -11.36 5.59 0.87
N SER A 51 -10.95 5.48 -0.39
CA SER A 51 -9.54 5.52 -0.81
C SER A 51 -8.71 4.35 -0.26
N THR A 52 -9.38 3.25 0.11
CA THR A 52 -8.72 1.99 0.50
C THR A 52 -8.54 1.10 -0.73
N VAL A 53 -7.33 0.59 -0.91
CA VAL A 53 -6.93 -0.34 -1.97
C VAL A 53 -6.88 -1.74 -1.38
N GLU A 54 -7.71 -2.63 -1.90
CA GLU A 54 -7.79 -4.03 -1.52
C GLU A 54 -7.15 -4.87 -2.62
N ILE A 55 -6.17 -5.70 -2.27
CA ILE A 55 -5.36 -6.44 -3.23
C ILE A 55 -5.39 -7.93 -2.88
N THR A 56 -5.81 -8.72 -3.84
CA THR A 56 -5.76 -10.18 -3.79
C THR A 56 -4.76 -10.67 -4.82
N LEU A 57 -3.69 -11.33 -4.36
CA LEU A 57 -2.63 -11.79 -5.25
C LEU A 57 -3.05 -13.06 -6.00
N PRO A 58 -2.72 -13.18 -7.30
CA PRO A 58 -2.98 -14.38 -8.08
C PRO A 58 -2.21 -15.59 -7.53
N ALA A 59 -2.86 -16.75 -7.43
CA ALA A 59 -2.17 -18.00 -7.12
C ALA A 59 -1.32 -18.51 -8.32
N SER A 60 -1.69 -18.13 -9.55
CA SER A 60 -1.03 -18.59 -10.78
C SER A 60 0.19 -17.74 -11.21
N GLN A 61 0.42 -16.57 -10.61
CA GLN A 61 1.45 -15.62 -11.04
C GLN A 61 2.27 -15.07 -9.86
N SER A 62 3.45 -14.53 -10.14
CA SER A 62 4.27 -13.88 -9.12
C SER A 62 3.73 -12.47 -8.81
N PRO A 63 3.92 -11.94 -7.60
CA PRO A 63 3.51 -10.57 -7.27
C PRO A 63 4.24 -9.53 -8.12
N ALA A 64 5.48 -9.82 -8.54
CA ALA A 64 6.26 -8.92 -9.39
C ALA A 64 5.65 -8.79 -10.79
N ASP A 65 5.09 -9.87 -11.33
CA ASP A 65 4.37 -9.83 -12.61
C ASP A 65 3.01 -9.13 -12.44
N PHE A 66 2.33 -9.40 -11.33
CA PHE A 66 1.03 -8.78 -11.02
C PHE A 66 1.14 -7.28 -10.65
N ALA A 67 2.33 -6.80 -10.27
CA ALA A 67 2.58 -5.39 -9.97
C ALA A 67 2.18 -4.47 -11.14
N ALA A 68 2.38 -4.91 -12.38
CA ALA A 68 1.97 -4.13 -13.56
C ALA A 68 0.44 -3.95 -13.63
N THR A 69 -0.31 -4.97 -13.22
CA THR A 69 -1.79 -4.91 -13.13
C THR A 69 -2.21 -3.94 -12.03
N ILE A 70 -1.62 -4.03 -10.84
CA ILE A 70 -1.92 -3.10 -9.72
C ILE A 70 -1.71 -1.65 -10.15
N ARG A 71 -0.58 -1.36 -10.81
CA ARG A 71 -0.29 -0.02 -11.34
C ARG A 71 -1.37 0.47 -12.31
N SER A 72 -1.73 -0.38 -13.27
CA SER A 72 -2.72 -0.03 -14.29
C SER A 72 -4.09 0.27 -13.68
N GLU A 73 -4.52 -0.51 -12.69
CA GLU A 73 -5.79 -0.30 -11.99
C GLU A 73 -5.76 0.99 -11.15
N LEU A 74 -4.66 1.26 -10.44
CA LEU A 74 -4.49 2.52 -9.70
C LEU A 74 -4.58 3.74 -10.64
N GLU A 75 -3.87 3.71 -11.78
CA GLU A 75 -3.93 4.79 -12.77
C GLU A 75 -5.34 4.96 -13.35
N ALA A 76 -6.04 3.86 -13.65
CA ALA A 76 -7.42 3.89 -14.16
C ALA A 76 -8.40 4.55 -13.18
N HIS A 77 -8.14 4.43 -11.87
CA HIS A 77 -8.91 5.04 -10.80
C HIS A 77 -8.44 6.46 -10.42
N GLY A 78 -7.44 7.00 -11.13
CA GLY A 78 -6.98 8.39 -10.99
C GLY A 78 -5.85 8.60 -9.98
N TYR A 79 -5.21 7.53 -9.49
CA TYR A 79 -3.97 7.65 -8.74
C TYR A 79 -2.83 8.09 -9.67
N VAL A 80 -1.95 8.95 -9.16
CA VAL A 80 -0.83 9.50 -9.94
C VAL A 80 0.44 8.76 -9.55
N TYR A 81 1.10 8.16 -10.53
CA TYR A 81 2.44 7.59 -10.34
C TYR A 81 3.43 8.71 -10.00
N ASN A 82 4.00 8.67 -8.80
CA ASN A 82 4.98 9.64 -8.32
C ASN A 82 6.11 8.95 -7.52
N PRO A 83 6.97 8.18 -8.20
CA PRO A 83 8.08 7.49 -7.56
C PRO A 83 9.06 8.53 -7.00
N GLY A 84 9.16 8.60 -5.66
CA GLY A 84 10.10 9.47 -4.97
C GLY A 84 9.51 10.68 -4.26
N GLN A 85 8.18 10.80 -4.13
CA GLN A 85 7.60 11.74 -3.17
C GLN A 85 7.84 11.21 -1.75
N VAL A 86 8.93 11.67 -1.14
CA VAL A 86 9.03 11.70 0.32
C VAL A 86 7.73 12.30 0.84
N VAL A 87 7.01 11.58 1.69
CA VAL A 87 5.82 12.10 2.37
C VAL A 87 6.24 13.34 3.15
N ALA A 88 6.13 14.49 2.50
CA ALA A 88 6.22 15.79 3.13
C ALA A 88 4.94 15.92 3.96
N ASN A 89 4.96 15.30 5.15
CA ASN A 89 4.02 15.62 6.20
C ASN A 89 4.33 17.06 6.65
N GLU A 90 3.85 18.02 5.86
CA GLU A 90 3.76 19.42 6.24
C GLU A 90 2.44 19.60 7.01
N SER A 91 2.48 19.31 8.30
CA SER A 91 1.46 19.69 9.29
C SER A 91 2.20 19.64 10.64
N ASP A 92 2.51 20.71 11.36
CA ASP A 92 2.08 22.10 11.35
C ASP A 92 3.29 22.93 11.81
N ALA A 93 3.48 24.10 11.23
CA ALA A 93 4.33 25.12 11.85
C ALA A 93 3.63 25.59 13.14
N ASP A 94 3.96 24.99 14.28
CA ASP A 94 3.69 25.58 15.59
C ASP A 94 4.62 26.79 15.76
N SER A 95 4.23 27.90 15.15
CA SER A 95 4.69 29.24 15.54
C SER A 95 3.77 29.72 16.66
N GLY A 96 4.04 29.27 17.88
CA GLY A 96 3.57 29.91 19.12
C GLY A 96 4.81 30.31 19.92
N ASP A 97 5.33 31.51 19.71
CA ASP A 97 4.99 32.76 20.42
C ASP A 97 5.97 33.01 21.58
N ASP A 98 6.48 34.24 21.60
CA ASP A 98 7.51 34.78 22.47
C ASP A 98 7.08 34.73 23.95
N ASP A 99 7.68 33.84 24.75
CA ASP A 99 7.81 34.05 26.20
C ASP A 99 9.30 34.18 26.53
N LYS A 100 9.87 35.33 26.14
CA LYS A 100 10.94 35.93 26.94
C LYS A 100 10.27 36.50 28.19
N ASP A 101 11.00 36.42 29.30
CA ASP A 101 10.76 37.13 30.57
C ASP A 101 10.06 36.32 31.68
N ASP A 102 10.84 35.55 32.46
CA ASP A 102 10.76 35.57 33.95
C ASP A 102 11.93 34.81 34.64
N TRP A 103 13.19 35.22 34.37
CA TRP A 103 14.39 34.70 35.08
C TRP A 103 15.04 35.74 36.00
N LEU A 104 14.37 36.87 36.23
CA LEU A 104 14.83 37.96 37.09
C LEU A 104 13.74 38.37 38.08
N SER A 105 13.54 37.55 39.11
CA SER A 105 13.15 38.00 40.46
C SER A 105 13.57 36.98 41.51
#